data_AF-A0A9E9L2F9-F1
#
_entry.id   AF-A0A9E9L2F9-F1
#
_cell.length_a   1.000
_cell.length_b   1.000
_cell.length_c   1.000
_cell.angle_alpha   90.00
_cell.angle_beta   90.00
_cell.angle_gamma   90.00
#
_symmetry.space_group_name_H-M   'P 1'
#
loop_
_entity.id
_entity.type
_entity.pdbx_description
1 polymer ?
#
loop_
_entity_poly.entity_id
_entity_poly.type
_entity_poly.pdbx_seq_one_letter_code
_entity_poly.pdbx_strand_id
1 'polypeptide(L)'
;MSGIFFNYKNGSIQVEFSHGDWDYISINIHLYGDTVVTTSCDEHWNKGESIQHTTDNLDIHMWTSSTLSHFFLSMVHWLEAIICKVDECAFNWEAEGPDGELRWFNQGKNEGLLHLYWTGTHHNPEINHKIRLNTTQMISVFYEALRNFVASDDYNPFAYENMNNNDVFSLILNDITLDTLTDLLIQQDARSADAILEVLCELSHQYSEIKDKSQRVTTLEYLQSQAAKYLTKQIFEPKDEDDFWLELNWDQQSEAERRSILTKIYQRSCASCWNGENLRELCSPMIEQYLKDYPLFS
;
A
#
# COMPACT_ATOMS: atom_id res chain seq x y z
N MET A 1 -51.65 13.80 -19.10
CA MET A 1 -50.72 12.93 -18.36
C MET A 1 -49.63 13.83 -17.78
N SER A 2 -49.64 14.06 -16.47
CA SER A 2 -48.56 14.75 -15.77
C SER A 2 -47.33 13.85 -15.64
N GLY A 3 -46.15 14.45 -15.51
CA GLY A 3 -44.87 13.72 -15.43
C GLY A 3 -43.88 14.38 -14.49
N ILE A 4 -42.71 13.76 -14.32
CA ILE A 4 -41.59 14.30 -13.55
C ILE A 4 -40.32 14.16 -14.40
N PHE A 5 -39.60 15.26 -14.56
CA PHE A 5 -38.26 15.28 -15.13
C PHE A 5 -37.22 15.11 -14.03
N PHE A 6 -36.20 14.30 -14.30
CA PHE A 6 -35.05 14.12 -13.42
C PHE A 6 -33.80 14.66 -14.11
N ASN A 7 -33.08 15.52 -13.42
CA ASN A 7 -31.75 15.98 -13.84
C ASN A 7 -30.74 15.64 -12.75
N TYR A 8 -29.67 14.97 -13.11
CA TYR A 8 -28.67 14.46 -12.18
C TYR A 8 -27.41 15.30 -12.27
N LYS A 9 -26.84 15.65 -11.11
CA LYS A 9 -25.50 16.23 -10.99
C LYS A 9 -24.67 15.26 -10.17
N ASN A 10 -23.56 14.82 -10.73
CA ASN A 10 -22.64 13.91 -10.04
C ASN A 10 -22.09 14.58 -8.77
N GLY A 11 -21.86 13.76 -7.75
CA GLY A 11 -21.08 14.14 -6.59
C GLY A 11 -19.59 14.15 -6.92
N SER A 12 -18.75 14.21 -5.89
CA SER A 12 -17.30 14.06 -6.03
C SER A 12 -16.72 13.17 -4.95
N ILE A 13 -15.52 12.65 -5.20
CA ILE A 13 -14.78 11.80 -4.27
C ILE A 13 -13.38 12.37 -4.08
N GLN A 14 -12.85 12.24 -2.87
CA GLN A 14 -11.43 12.37 -2.57
C GLN A 14 -10.96 11.12 -1.83
N VAL A 15 -9.74 10.70 -2.10
CA VAL A 15 -9.10 9.55 -1.48
C VAL A 15 -7.68 9.94 -1.10
N GLU A 16 -7.27 9.57 0.11
CA GLU A 16 -5.91 9.75 0.59
C GLU A 16 -5.45 8.47 1.30
N PHE A 17 -4.22 8.06 1.00
CA PHE A 17 -3.53 6.99 1.71
C PHE A 17 -2.38 7.57 2.51
N SER A 18 -2.22 7.11 3.74
CA SER A 18 -1.13 7.54 4.61
C SER A 18 -0.62 6.40 5.47
N HIS A 19 0.61 6.55 5.96
CA HIS A 19 1.22 5.53 6.82
C HIS A 19 0.48 5.48 8.16
N GLY A 20 -0.03 4.30 8.49
CA GLY A 20 -0.75 4.03 9.73
C GLY A 20 0.19 3.75 10.90
N ASP A 21 -0.29 2.94 11.84
CA ASP A 21 0.55 2.34 12.87
C ASP A 21 1.08 1.00 12.33
N TRP A 22 2.35 0.70 12.57
CA TRP A 22 3.02 -0.54 12.12
C TRP A 22 3.04 -0.67 10.59
N ASP A 23 2.55 -1.78 10.02
CA ASP A 23 2.47 -2.06 8.59
C ASP A 23 1.12 -1.65 7.98
N TYR A 24 0.27 -0.96 8.76
CA TYR A 24 -1.01 -0.49 8.27
C TYR A 24 -0.88 0.71 7.34
N ILE A 25 -1.84 0.79 6.43
CA ILE A 25 -2.07 1.94 5.58
C ILE A 25 -3.45 2.46 5.91
N SER A 26 -3.52 3.71 6.37
CA SER A 26 -4.77 4.42 6.57
C SER A 26 -5.33 4.83 5.21
N ILE A 27 -6.64 4.66 5.04
CA ILE A 27 -7.40 4.99 3.85
C ILE A 27 -8.50 5.96 4.27
N ASN A 28 -8.42 7.18 3.75
CA ASN A 28 -9.43 8.21 3.95
C ASN A 28 -10.22 8.38 2.67
N ILE A 29 -11.54 8.25 2.74
CA ILE A 29 -12.44 8.48 1.61
C ILE A 29 -13.43 9.56 2.01
N HIS A 30 -13.47 10.65 1.23
CA HIS A 30 -14.45 11.71 1.38
C HIS A 30 -15.40 11.69 0.18
N LEU A 31 -16.69 11.46 0.44
CA LEU A 31 -17.75 11.49 -0.56
C LEU A 31 -18.57 12.77 -0.39
N TYR A 32 -18.63 13.56 -1.46
CA TYR A 32 -19.44 14.77 -1.54
C TYR A 32 -20.69 14.49 -2.34
N GLY A 33 -21.86 14.64 -1.72
CA GLY A 33 -23.15 14.15 -2.22
C GLY A 33 -23.51 14.59 -3.65
N ASP A 34 -24.11 13.65 -4.40
CA ASP A 34 -24.72 13.94 -5.68
C ASP A 34 -26.07 14.67 -5.52
N THR A 35 -26.56 15.29 -6.58
CA THR A 35 -27.83 16.04 -6.54
C THR A 35 -28.78 15.59 -7.63
N VAL A 36 -30.02 15.29 -7.23
CA VAL A 36 -31.14 15.04 -8.13
C VAL A 36 -32.07 16.25 -8.12
N VAL A 37 -32.29 16.84 -9.29
CA VAL A 37 -33.28 17.90 -9.48
C VAL A 37 -34.53 17.28 -10.10
N THR A 38 -35.63 17.29 -9.35
CA THR A 38 -36.94 16.86 -9.83
C THR A 38 -37.74 18.06 -10.31
N THR A 39 -38.47 17.93 -11.40
CA THR A 39 -39.35 19.00 -11.90
C THR A 39 -40.64 18.39 -12.39
N SER A 40 -41.73 18.68 -11.69
CA SER A 40 -43.06 18.22 -12.10
C SER A 40 -43.48 18.92 -13.40
N CYS A 41 -44.28 18.24 -14.21
CA CYS A 41 -44.93 18.84 -15.36
C CYS A 41 -46.42 18.53 -15.39
N ASP A 42 -47.18 19.50 -15.90
CA ASP A 42 -48.62 19.35 -16.11
C ASP A 42 -48.92 18.49 -17.35
N GLU A 43 -50.20 18.33 -17.66
CA GLU A 43 -50.64 17.51 -18.80
C GLU A 43 -50.24 18.06 -20.17
N HIS A 44 -49.79 19.32 -20.23
CA HIS A 44 -49.32 20.00 -21.43
C HIS A 44 -47.78 20.09 -21.48
N TRP A 45 -47.08 19.35 -20.62
CA TRP A 45 -45.62 19.35 -20.48
C TRP A 45 -45.03 20.70 -20.03
N ASN A 46 -45.85 21.59 -19.46
CA ASN A 46 -45.32 22.81 -18.84
C ASN A 46 -44.60 22.43 -17.55
N LYS A 47 -43.34 22.88 -17.43
CA LYS A 47 -42.51 22.61 -16.26
C LYS A 47 -42.97 23.48 -15.09
N GLY A 48 -43.19 22.85 -13.95
CA GLY A 48 -43.40 23.51 -12.67
C GLY A 48 -42.09 23.89 -11.99
N GLU A 49 -42.15 24.11 -10.69
CA GLU A 49 -40.98 24.41 -9.86
C GLU A 49 -40.05 23.18 -9.75
N SER A 50 -38.75 23.45 -9.75
CA SER A 50 -37.72 22.42 -9.58
C SER A 50 -37.34 22.26 -8.11
N ILE A 51 -37.33 21.02 -7.62
CA ILE A 51 -36.90 20.67 -6.25
C ILE A 51 -35.55 19.97 -6.34
N GLN A 52 -34.60 20.38 -5.49
CA GLN A 52 -33.28 19.77 -5.41
C GLN A 52 -33.20 18.83 -4.21
N HIS A 53 -32.66 17.63 -4.44
CA HIS A 53 -32.38 16.63 -3.42
C HIS A 53 -30.89 16.32 -3.50
N THR A 54 -30.15 16.66 -2.46
CA THR A 54 -28.70 16.41 -2.37
C THR A 54 -28.46 15.31 -1.35
N THR A 55 -27.67 14.32 -1.73
CA THR A 55 -27.22 13.25 -0.84
C THR A 55 -26.27 13.83 0.22
N ASP A 56 -26.27 13.26 1.43
CA ASP A 56 -25.36 13.73 2.48
C ASP A 56 -23.90 13.42 2.15
N ASN A 57 -22.99 14.30 2.60
CA ASN A 57 -21.56 14.02 2.54
C ASN A 57 -21.22 12.89 3.53
N LEU A 58 -20.18 12.14 3.22
CA LEU A 58 -19.72 11.02 4.03
C LEU A 58 -18.20 10.96 4.07
N ASP A 59 -17.65 11.01 5.29
CA ASP A 59 -16.23 10.82 5.56
C ASP A 59 -16.01 9.43 6.13
N ILE A 60 -15.11 8.67 5.54
CA ILE A 60 -14.75 7.32 5.97
C ILE A 60 -13.25 7.26 6.27
N HIS A 61 -12.92 6.78 7.46
CA HIS A 61 -11.56 6.44 7.86
C HIS A 61 -11.47 4.93 8.10
N MET A 62 -10.66 4.26 7.30
CA MET A 62 -10.40 2.82 7.41
C MET A 62 -8.88 2.56 7.34
N TRP A 63 -8.47 1.32 7.56
CA TRP A 63 -7.08 0.90 7.42
C TRP A 63 -7.02 -0.49 6.82
N THR A 64 -5.89 -0.82 6.20
CA THR A 64 -5.59 -2.16 5.71
C THR A 64 -4.15 -2.54 6.05
N SER A 65 -3.88 -3.83 6.23
CA SER A 65 -2.51 -4.34 6.32
C SER A 65 -1.94 -4.52 4.93
N SER A 66 -0.76 -3.97 4.71
CA SER A 66 -0.02 -4.17 3.46
C SER A 66 0.55 -5.59 3.31
N THR A 67 0.63 -6.35 4.40
CA THR A 67 1.21 -7.70 4.43
C THR A 67 0.16 -8.81 4.40
N LEU A 68 -1.06 -8.52 4.84
CA LEU A 68 -2.13 -9.51 4.95
C LEU A 68 -3.29 -9.25 3.99
N SER A 69 -3.44 -8.02 3.48
CA SER A 69 -4.47 -7.69 2.50
C SER A 69 -3.93 -7.70 1.08
N HIS A 70 -4.83 -7.89 0.11
CA HIS A 70 -4.59 -7.63 -1.31
C HIS A 70 -5.38 -6.41 -1.78
N PHE A 71 -5.52 -5.40 -0.90
CA PHE A 71 -6.38 -4.24 -1.12
C PHE A 71 -5.94 -3.48 -2.37
N PHE A 72 -4.66 -3.14 -2.47
CA PHE A 72 -4.17 -2.26 -3.53
C PHE A 72 -4.13 -2.97 -4.88
N LEU A 73 -3.73 -4.23 -4.91
CA LEU A 73 -3.81 -5.04 -6.12
C LEU A 73 -5.26 -5.18 -6.60
N SER A 74 -6.19 -5.47 -5.69
CA SER A 74 -7.62 -5.60 -6.02
C SER A 74 -8.21 -4.27 -6.49
N MET A 75 -7.82 -3.16 -5.87
CA MET A 75 -8.20 -1.82 -6.28
C MET A 75 -7.72 -1.52 -7.70
N VAL A 76 -6.46 -1.81 -8.05
CA VAL A 76 -5.93 -1.59 -9.41
C VAL A 76 -6.72 -2.39 -10.45
N HIS A 77 -6.95 -3.68 -10.22
CA HIS A 77 -7.75 -4.50 -11.13
C HIS A 77 -9.22 -4.03 -11.22
N TRP A 78 -9.78 -3.53 -10.13
CA TRP A 78 -11.12 -2.94 -10.13
C TRP A 78 -11.18 -1.68 -10.99
N LEU A 79 -10.19 -0.79 -10.89
CA LEU A 79 -10.09 0.38 -11.76
C LEU A 79 -9.95 -0.01 -13.24
N GLU A 80 -9.16 -1.05 -13.55
CA GLU A 80 -9.05 -1.60 -14.91
C GLU A 80 -10.39 -2.15 -15.43
N ALA A 81 -11.15 -2.86 -14.58
CA ALA A 81 -12.49 -3.34 -14.92
C ALA A 81 -13.45 -2.20 -15.25
N ILE A 82 -13.37 -1.08 -14.51
CA ILE A 82 -14.16 0.12 -14.77
C ILE A 82 -13.79 0.75 -16.12
N ILE A 83 -12.49 0.85 -16.44
CA ILE A 83 -12.02 1.35 -17.74
C ILE A 83 -12.51 0.44 -18.89
N CYS A 84 -12.52 -0.88 -18.66
CA CYS A 84 -13.09 -1.88 -19.57
C CYS A 84 -14.62 -1.76 -19.75
N LYS A 85 -15.28 -0.84 -19.04
CA LYS A 85 -16.73 -0.63 -19.06
C LYS A 85 -17.53 -1.85 -18.64
N VAL A 86 -16.98 -2.68 -17.75
CA VAL A 86 -17.75 -3.75 -17.11
C VAL A 86 -18.99 -3.15 -16.45
N ASP A 87 -20.15 -3.77 -16.65
CA ASP A 87 -21.44 -3.22 -16.19
C ASP A 87 -21.49 -3.10 -14.66
N GLU A 88 -20.95 -4.10 -13.96
CA GLU A 88 -20.84 -4.14 -12.50
C GLU A 88 -19.53 -4.82 -12.10
N CYS A 89 -18.74 -4.16 -11.25
CA CYS A 89 -17.53 -4.72 -10.67
C CYS A 89 -17.34 -4.25 -9.23
N ALA A 90 -16.80 -5.11 -8.38
CA ALA A 90 -16.52 -4.81 -7.00
C ALA A 90 -15.21 -5.45 -6.57
N PHE A 91 -14.59 -4.89 -5.55
CA PHE A 91 -13.64 -5.62 -4.73
C PHE A 91 -14.00 -5.48 -3.27
N ASN A 92 -13.81 -6.58 -2.55
CA ASN A 92 -13.94 -6.65 -1.11
C ASN A 92 -12.56 -6.53 -0.51
N TRP A 93 -12.50 -6.00 0.71
CA TRP A 93 -11.31 -6.13 1.53
C TRP A 93 -11.67 -6.68 2.89
N GLU A 94 -10.85 -7.63 3.34
CA GLU A 94 -10.76 -8.06 4.72
C GLU A 94 -9.61 -7.22 5.30
N ALA A 95 -9.94 -6.08 5.91
CA ALA A 95 -8.96 -5.44 6.78
C ALA A 95 -8.68 -6.39 7.95
N GLU A 96 -7.59 -6.22 8.69
CA GLU A 96 -7.49 -6.71 10.09
C GLU A 96 -8.48 -5.97 11.02
N GLY A 97 -9.67 -5.69 10.52
CA GLY A 97 -10.69 -4.78 10.98
C GLY A 97 -12.01 -5.07 10.24
N PRO A 98 -12.90 -4.09 10.09
CA PRO A 98 -14.23 -4.28 9.51
C PRO A 98 -14.20 -4.55 8.00
N ASP A 99 -14.96 -5.56 7.57
CA ASP A 99 -15.15 -5.88 6.16
C ASP A 99 -15.78 -4.70 5.40
N GLY A 100 -15.33 -4.50 4.18
CA GLY A 100 -15.95 -3.54 3.28
C GLY A 100 -15.90 -3.96 1.81
N GLU A 101 -16.75 -3.31 1.03
CA GLU A 101 -16.87 -3.49 -0.41
C GLU A 101 -16.99 -2.11 -1.08
N LEU A 102 -16.22 -1.92 -2.16
CA LEU A 102 -16.41 -0.85 -3.11
C LEU A 102 -16.92 -1.47 -4.40
N ARG A 103 -18.16 -1.13 -4.75
CA ARG A 103 -18.85 -1.64 -5.94
C ARG A 103 -19.15 -0.49 -6.88
N TRP A 104 -18.88 -0.71 -8.16
CA TRP A 104 -19.14 0.23 -9.23
C TRP A 104 -20.19 -0.33 -10.18
N PHE A 105 -21.21 0.49 -10.47
CA PHE A 105 -22.19 0.21 -11.52
C PHE A 105 -22.01 1.23 -12.66
N ASN A 106 -21.67 0.76 -13.84
CA ASN A 106 -21.53 1.61 -15.02
C ASN A 106 -22.90 2.11 -15.48
N GLN A 107 -23.05 3.43 -15.66
CA GLN A 107 -24.28 4.04 -16.18
C GLN A 107 -24.11 4.66 -17.57
N GLY A 108 -22.94 4.44 -18.20
CA GLY A 108 -22.58 4.99 -19.50
C GLY A 108 -22.21 6.48 -19.43
N LYS A 109 -21.79 7.03 -20.57
CA LYS A 109 -21.47 8.47 -20.74
C LYS A 109 -20.48 9.05 -19.69
N ASN A 110 -19.51 8.24 -19.26
CA ASN A 110 -18.52 8.64 -18.25
C ASN A 110 -19.13 8.89 -16.86
N GLU A 111 -20.18 8.15 -16.52
CA GLU A 111 -20.87 8.21 -15.24
C GLU A 111 -21.10 6.80 -14.70
N GLY A 112 -21.15 6.69 -13.38
CA GLY A 112 -21.58 5.47 -12.72
C GLY A 112 -21.98 5.71 -11.28
N LEU A 113 -22.42 4.64 -10.63
CA LEU A 113 -22.84 4.64 -9.25
C LEU A 113 -21.79 3.89 -8.43
N LEU A 114 -21.16 4.60 -7.50
CA LEU A 114 -20.34 3.96 -6.47
C LEU A 114 -21.26 3.55 -5.33
N HIS A 115 -21.19 2.28 -4.96
CA HIS A 115 -21.82 1.75 -3.77
C HIS A 115 -20.71 1.33 -2.80
N LEU A 116 -20.65 2.01 -1.66
CA LEU A 116 -19.80 1.67 -0.55
C LEU A 116 -20.60 0.90 0.49
N TYR A 117 -20.13 -0.30 0.82
CA TYR A 117 -20.56 -1.06 1.98
C TYR A 117 -19.40 -1.19 2.95
N TRP A 118 -19.69 -1.01 4.24
CA TRP A 118 -18.71 -1.18 5.30
C TRP A 118 -19.41 -1.58 6.58
N THR A 119 -18.97 -2.69 7.17
CA THR A 119 -19.60 -3.29 8.35
C THR A 119 -19.50 -2.44 9.61
N GLY A 120 -18.59 -1.46 9.64
CA GLY A 120 -18.38 -0.56 10.77
C GLY A 120 -17.57 -1.21 11.89
N THR A 121 -17.13 -0.39 12.84
CA THR A 121 -16.42 -0.84 14.04
C THR A 121 -17.22 -0.52 15.30
N HIS A 122 -16.70 -0.92 16.46
CA HIS A 122 -17.20 -0.47 17.75
C HIS A 122 -17.16 1.08 17.94
N HIS A 123 -16.37 1.79 17.12
CA HIS A 123 -16.23 3.24 17.17
C HIS A 123 -16.92 3.98 16.02
N ASN A 124 -17.21 3.30 14.92
CA ASN A 124 -17.79 3.89 13.72
C ASN A 124 -18.97 3.04 13.21
N PRO A 125 -20.12 3.63 12.89
CA PRO A 125 -21.30 2.87 12.48
C PRO A 125 -21.11 2.15 11.14
N GLU A 126 -21.94 1.12 10.92
CA GLU A 126 -22.10 0.50 9.60
C GLU A 126 -22.48 1.56 8.55
N ILE A 127 -21.88 1.46 7.37
CA ILE A 127 -22.12 2.34 6.24
C ILE A 127 -22.67 1.53 5.07
N ASN A 128 -23.76 2.02 4.50
CA ASN A 128 -24.30 1.54 3.24
C ASN A 128 -24.74 2.75 2.42
N HIS A 129 -23.84 3.22 1.55
CA HIS A 129 -23.96 4.51 0.89
C HIS A 129 -23.80 4.39 -0.62
N LYS A 130 -24.63 5.11 -1.39
CA LYS A 130 -24.61 5.09 -2.85
C LYS A 130 -24.53 6.52 -3.37
N ILE A 131 -23.64 6.74 -4.32
CA ILE A 131 -23.41 8.06 -4.89
C ILE A 131 -23.09 7.99 -6.38
N ARG A 132 -23.70 8.88 -7.17
CA ARG A 132 -23.40 9.02 -8.59
C ARG A 132 -22.12 9.83 -8.78
N LEU A 133 -21.15 9.27 -9.51
CA LEU A 133 -19.86 9.90 -9.76
C LEU A 133 -19.52 9.93 -11.25
N ASN A 134 -18.62 10.83 -11.61
CA ASN A 134 -17.93 10.77 -12.89
C ASN A 134 -16.91 9.62 -12.90
N THR A 135 -16.89 8.80 -13.96
CA THR A 135 -16.00 7.63 -14.03
C THR A 135 -14.52 8.03 -14.05
N THR A 136 -14.16 9.01 -14.87
CA THR A 136 -12.78 9.51 -14.93
C THR A 136 -12.30 10.05 -13.58
N GLN A 137 -13.13 10.83 -12.88
CA GLN A 137 -12.80 11.34 -11.55
C GLN A 137 -12.57 10.21 -10.56
N MET A 138 -13.46 9.22 -10.54
CA MET A 138 -13.31 8.06 -9.68
C MET A 138 -11.97 7.34 -9.96
N ILE A 139 -11.64 7.10 -11.23
CA ILE A 139 -10.41 6.39 -11.59
C ILE A 139 -9.18 7.20 -11.19
N SER A 140 -9.18 8.49 -11.52
CA SER A 140 -8.07 9.41 -11.24
C SER A 140 -7.80 9.49 -9.75
N VAL A 141 -8.83 9.73 -8.93
CA VAL A 141 -8.68 9.96 -7.50
C VAL A 141 -8.09 8.73 -6.79
N PHE A 142 -8.56 7.51 -7.08
CA PHE A 142 -7.99 6.30 -6.47
C PHE A 142 -6.56 6.01 -6.95
N TYR A 143 -6.32 6.09 -8.27
CA TYR A 143 -5.01 5.76 -8.82
C TYR A 143 -3.95 6.80 -8.41
N GLU A 144 -4.27 8.08 -8.53
CA GLU A 144 -3.36 9.17 -8.15
C GLU A 144 -3.10 9.17 -6.64
N ALA A 145 -4.09 8.85 -5.80
CA ALA A 145 -3.86 8.70 -4.36
C ALA A 145 -2.80 7.63 -4.07
N LEU A 146 -2.85 6.47 -4.75
CA LEU A 146 -1.83 5.42 -4.62
C LEU A 146 -0.46 5.93 -5.09
N ARG A 147 -0.40 6.56 -6.26
CA ARG A 147 0.87 7.07 -6.79
C ARG A 147 1.48 8.17 -5.91
N ASN A 148 0.64 9.05 -5.36
CA ASN A 148 1.05 10.11 -4.46
C ASN A 148 1.56 9.53 -3.14
N PHE A 149 0.88 8.52 -2.59
CA PHE A 149 1.33 7.84 -1.38
C PHE A 149 2.70 7.18 -1.59
N VAL A 150 2.87 6.37 -2.64
CA VAL A 150 4.15 5.73 -2.95
C VAL A 150 5.30 6.73 -3.14
N ALA A 151 5.01 7.91 -3.68
CA ALA A 151 5.98 8.99 -3.89
C ALA A 151 6.21 9.87 -2.64
N SER A 152 5.42 9.70 -1.57
CA SER A 152 5.47 10.55 -0.39
C SER A 152 6.65 10.26 0.52
N ASP A 153 7.01 11.24 1.35
CA ASP A 153 8.02 11.06 2.38
C ASP A 153 7.57 10.07 3.47
N ASP A 154 6.25 9.92 3.67
CA ASP A 154 5.63 9.01 4.63
C ASP A 154 5.69 7.54 4.19
N TYR A 155 5.95 7.27 2.91
CA TYR A 155 6.02 5.91 2.40
C TYR A 155 7.28 5.19 2.87
N ASN A 156 7.09 3.99 3.45
CA ASN A 156 8.15 3.18 4.00
C ASN A 156 8.27 1.82 3.28
N PRO A 157 9.30 1.60 2.44
CA PRO A 157 9.44 0.34 1.71
C PRO A 157 9.55 -0.88 2.62
N PHE A 158 10.19 -0.74 3.79
CA PHE A 158 10.31 -1.84 4.76
C PHE A 158 8.97 -2.35 5.28
N ALA A 159 7.92 -1.52 5.26
CA ALA A 159 6.59 -1.89 5.69
C ALA A 159 5.74 -2.45 4.54
N TYR A 160 5.96 -2.00 3.30
CA TYR A 160 4.97 -2.15 2.21
C TYR A 160 5.44 -2.97 1.01
N GLU A 161 6.70 -3.35 0.96
CA GLU A 161 7.27 -4.11 -0.15
C GLU A 161 7.73 -5.49 0.31
N ASN A 162 7.57 -6.47 -0.57
CA ASN A 162 8.23 -7.76 -0.48
C ASN A 162 9.63 -7.65 -1.07
N MET A 163 10.61 -7.63 -0.17
CA MET A 163 12.01 -7.42 -0.50
C MET A 163 12.83 -8.64 -0.11
N ASN A 164 13.79 -8.97 -0.96
CA ASN A 164 14.85 -9.89 -0.59
C ASN A 164 15.88 -9.15 0.29
N ASN A 165 16.81 -9.91 0.89
CA ASN A 165 17.85 -9.34 1.75
C ASN A 165 18.77 -8.33 1.02
N ASN A 166 19.01 -8.47 -0.29
CA ASN A 166 19.79 -7.49 -1.07
C ASN A 166 19.13 -6.11 -1.01
N ASP A 167 17.84 -6.04 -1.33
CA ASP A 167 17.07 -4.79 -1.36
C ASP A 167 16.98 -4.17 0.04
N VAL A 168 16.67 -5.00 1.05
CA VAL A 168 16.61 -4.57 2.46
C VAL A 168 17.94 -3.99 2.94
N PHE A 169 19.04 -4.73 2.76
CA PHE A 169 20.34 -4.29 3.24
C PHE A 169 20.80 -3.05 2.48
N SER A 170 20.57 -2.97 1.17
CA SER A 170 20.88 -1.78 0.39
C SER A 170 20.12 -0.54 0.87
N LEU A 171 18.89 -0.69 1.37
CA LEU A 171 18.12 0.41 1.96
C LEU A 171 18.60 0.81 3.36
N ILE A 172 19.20 -0.11 4.12
CA ILE A 172 19.77 0.18 5.44
C ILE A 172 21.12 0.87 5.29
N LEU A 173 21.94 0.40 4.36
CA LEU A 173 23.31 0.87 4.16
C LEU A 173 23.32 2.27 3.51
N ASN A 174 23.39 3.31 4.33
CA ASN A 174 23.36 4.70 3.85
C ASN A 174 24.64 5.10 3.11
N ASP A 175 25.82 4.76 3.65
CA ASP A 175 27.12 5.29 3.19
C ASP A 175 28.04 4.23 2.55
N ILE A 176 27.60 2.97 2.51
CA ILE A 176 28.39 1.87 1.95
C ILE A 176 27.56 1.01 1.01
N THR A 177 28.23 0.37 0.06
CA THR A 177 27.56 -0.54 -0.88
C THR A 177 27.42 -1.94 -0.29
N LEU A 178 26.50 -2.74 -0.82
CA LEU A 178 26.40 -4.16 -0.47
C LEU A 178 27.70 -4.92 -0.78
N ASP A 179 28.43 -4.54 -1.82
CA ASP A 179 29.75 -5.11 -2.13
C ASP A 179 30.77 -4.81 -1.02
N THR A 180 30.77 -3.59 -0.48
CA THR A 180 31.62 -3.21 0.66
C THR A 180 31.27 -4.00 1.91
N LEU A 181 29.98 -4.21 2.18
CA LEU A 181 29.53 -5.09 3.27
C LEU A 181 30.00 -6.53 3.03
N THR A 182 29.86 -7.04 1.80
CA THR A 182 30.29 -8.38 1.41
C THR A 182 31.78 -8.56 1.67
N ASP A 183 32.60 -7.62 1.21
CA ASP A 183 34.05 -7.61 1.40
C ASP A 183 34.43 -7.56 2.88
N LEU A 184 33.66 -6.86 3.72
CA LEU A 184 33.85 -6.91 5.16
C LEU A 184 33.55 -8.30 5.72
N LEU A 185 32.37 -8.84 5.40
CA LEU A 185 31.87 -10.10 5.95
C LEU A 185 32.80 -11.28 5.62
N ILE A 186 33.30 -11.37 4.38
CA ILE A 186 34.21 -12.46 3.99
C ILE A 186 35.52 -12.47 4.78
N GLN A 187 35.94 -11.34 5.35
CA GLN A 187 37.15 -11.22 6.16
C GLN A 187 36.91 -11.53 7.64
N GLN A 188 35.65 -11.69 8.06
CA GLN A 188 35.28 -12.02 9.44
C GLN A 188 35.20 -13.54 9.64
N ASP A 189 35.37 -13.97 10.89
CA ASP A 189 34.97 -15.30 11.33
C ASP A 189 33.44 -15.46 11.27
N ALA A 190 32.97 -16.70 11.26
CA ALA A 190 31.54 -17.03 11.13
C ALA A 190 30.68 -16.29 12.16
N ARG A 191 31.15 -16.20 13.40
CA ARG A 191 30.39 -15.60 14.51
C ARG A 191 30.27 -14.09 14.36
N SER A 192 31.36 -13.42 13.95
CA SER A 192 31.37 -11.98 13.72
C SER A 192 30.55 -11.59 12.49
N ALA A 193 30.61 -12.38 11.41
CA ALA A 193 29.81 -12.15 10.21
C ALA A 193 28.30 -12.37 10.46
N ASP A 194 27.93 -13.45 11.17
CA ASP A 194 26.55 -13.75 11.54
C ASP A 194 25.93 -12.64 12.41
N ALA A 195 26.68 -12.12 13.39
CA ALA A 195 26.21 -11.01 14.23
C ALA A 195 25.94 -9.72 13.44
N ILE A 196 26.72 -9.44 12.38
CA ILE A 196 26.44 -8.27 11.51
C ILE A 196 25.16 -8.50 10.70
N LEU A 197 24.94 -9.71 10.16
CA LEU A 197 23.72 -10.05 9.43
C LEU A 197 22.48 -9.97 10.32
N GLU A 198 22.59 -10.43 11.57
CA GLU A 198 21.48 -10.32 12.53
C GLU A 198 21.15 -8.86 12.86
N VAL A 199 22.17 -8.01 13.08
CA VAL A 199 21.95 -6.58 13.31
C VAL A 199 21.25 -5.92 12.12
N LEU A 200 21.59 -6.30 10.88
CA LEU A 200 20.89 -5.80 9.69
C LEU A 200 19.42 -6.26 9.67
N CYS A 201 19.15 -7.50 10.06
CA CYS A 201 17.80 -8.00 10.20
C CYS A 201 17.01 -7.22 11.27
N GLU A 202 17.58 -7.00 12.46
CA GLU A 202 16.95 -6.21 13.52
C GLU A 202 16.70 -4.75 13.09
N LEU A 203 17.64 -4.14 12.37
CA LEU A 203 17.50 -2.76 11.88
C LEU A 203 16.36 -2.63 10.86
N SER A 204 16.16 -3.61 9.99
CA SER A 204 15.02 -3.57 9.05
C SER A 204 13.67 -3.54 9.78
N HIS A 205 13.52 -4.32 10.86
CA HIS A 205 12.32 -4.32 11.70
C HIS A 205 12.15 -2.98 12.41
N GLN A 206 13.22 -2.42 12.96
CA GLN A 206 13.15 -1.09 13.57
C GLN A 206 12.79 -0.02 12.55
N TYR A 207 13.33 -0.11 11.34
CA TYR A 207 13.12 0.88 10.29
C TYR A 207 11.74 0.77 9.64
N SER A 208 11.04 -0.37 9.73
CA SER A 208 9.63 -0.47 9.31
C SER A 208 8.70 0.38 10.21
N GLU A 209 9.06 0.57 11.49
CA GLU A 209 8.27 1.32 12.47
C GLU A 209 8.65 2.81 12.58
N ILE A 210 9.84 3.21 12.10
CA ILE A 210 10.31 4.60 12.16
C ILE A 210 9.70 5.44 11.03
N LYS A 211 8.85 6.41 11.40
CA LYS A 211 8.27 7.41 10.49
C LYS A 211 9.29 8.44 10.00
N ASP A 212 10.16 8.93 10.88
CA ASP A 212 11.17 9.95 10.53
C ASP A 212 12.45 9.28 9.98
N LYS A 213 12.56 9.27 8.65
CA LYS A 213 13.71 8.70 7.91
C LYS A 213 15.06 9.28 8.34
N SER A 214 15.11 10.51 8.88
CA SER A 214 16.38 11.12 9.33
C SER A 214 16.98 10.42 10.56
N GLN A 215 16.18 9.63 11.29
CA GLN A 215 16.63 8.83 12.43
C GLN A 215 17.31 7.53 11.99
N ARG A 216 17.23 7.19 10.70
CA ARG A 216 17.89 6.02 10.11
C ARG A 216 19.34 6.37 9.84
N VAL A 217 20.24 5.91 10.71
CA VAL A 217 21.67 6.07 10.52
C VAL A 217 22.34 4.71 10.66
N THR A 218 22.84 4.18 9.55
CA THR A 218 23.68 2.99 9.55
C THR A 218 24.97 3.25 8.79
N THR A 219 26.05 3.41 9.55
CA THR A 219 27.42 3.38 9.03
C THR A 219 28.04 2.00 9.30
N LEU A 220 29.13 1.69 8.62
CA LEU A 220 29.87 0.46 8.87
C LEU A 220 30.36 0.35 10.33
N GLU A 221 30.84 1.46 10.89
CA GLU A 221 31.27 1.54 12.29
C GLU A 221 30.13 1.26 13.26
N TYR A 222 28.92 1.76 12.94
CA TYR A 222 27.72 1.48 13.72
C TYR A 222 27.41 -0.03 13.71
N LEU A 223 27.37 -0.66 12.52
CA LEU A 223 27.12 -2.10 12.38
C LEU A 223 28.12 -2.93 13.19
N GLN A 224 29.41 -2.64 13.04
CA GLN A 224 30.47 -3.33 13.79
C GLN A 224 30.33 -3.14 15.30
N SER A 225 30.01 -1.92 15.75
CA SER A 225 29.79 -1.63 17.17
C SER A 225 28.60 -2.38 17.75
N GLN A 226 27.48 -2.43 17.02
CA GLN A 226 26.29 -3.17 17.47
C GLN A 226 26.52 -4.68 17.43
N ALA A 227 27.17 -5.21 16.40
CA ALA A 227 27.52 -6.63 16.31
C ALA A 227 28.43 -7.03 17.49
N ALA A 228 29.43 -6.22 17.84
CA ALA A 228 30.27 -6.47 19.02
C ALA A 228 29.45 -6.49 20.31
N LYS A 229 28.47 -5.57 20.48
CA LYS A 229 27.57 -5.59 21.64
C LYS A 229 26.69 -6.84 21.65
N TYR A 230 26.12 -7.21 20.50
CA TYR A 230 25.29 -8.40 20.34
C TYR A 230 26.05 -9.65 20.81
N LEU A 231 27.31 -9.81 20.35
CA LEU A 231 28.22 -10.89 20.74
C LEU A 231 28.54 -10.93 22.25
N THR A 232 28.51 -9.79 22.95
CA THR A 232 28.73 -9.70 24.41
C THR A 232 27.49 -9.95 25.25
N LYS A 233 26.28 -9.72 24.70
CA LYS A 233 25.01 -9.82 25.43
C LYS A 233 24.38 -11.22 25.36
N GLN A 234 24.57 -11.94 24.26
CA GLN A 234 24.08 -13.31 24.16
C GLN A 234 25.01 -14.26 24.91
N ILE A 235 24.47 -14.88 25.98
CA ILE A 235 24.86 -16.24 26.31
C ILE A 235 24.45 -17.05 25.10
N PHE A 236 25.42 -17.56 24.34
CA PHE A 236 25.17 -18.41 23.18
C PHE A 236 24.49 -19.69 23.66
N GLU A 237 23.18 -19.67 23.79
CA GLU A 237 22.41 -20.90 23.72
C GLU A 237 22.58 -21.40 22.28
N PRO A 238 22.95 -22.68 22.08
CA PRO A 238 23.07 -23.23 20.75
C PRO A 238 21.69 -23.11 20.09
N LYS A 239 21.56 -22.16 19.17
CA LYS A 239 20.43 -22.10 18.25
C LYS A 239 20.44 -23.39 17.40
N ASP A 240 19.28 -23.86 16.96
CA ASP A 240 19.22 -25.05 16.10
C ASP A 240 20.02 -24.80 14.81
N GLU A 241 20.52 -25.85 14.13
CA GLU A 241 21.33 -25.70 12.90
C GLU A 241 20.64 -24.87 11.79
N ASP A 242 19.31 -24.71 11.88
CA ASP A 242 18.47 -23.93 10.96
C ASP A 242 18.41 -22.42 11.27
N ASP A 243 18.94 -21.97 12.41
CA ASP A 243 18.80 -20.59 12.91
C ASP A 243 20.02 -19.68 12.68
N PHE A 244 21.06 -20.19 12.00
CA PHE A 244 22.26 -19.41 11.64
C PHE A 244 22.18 -18.93 10.19
N TRP A 245 22.61 -17.70 9.94
CA TRP A 245 22.71 -17.18 8.58
C TRP A 245 23.78 -17.91 7.76
N LEU A 246 24.85 -18.34 8.42
CA LEU A 246 26.05 -18.89 7.81
C LEU A 246 26.25 -20.38 8.14
N GLU A 247 26.77 -21.14 7.17
CA GLU A 247 27.06 -22.57 7.32
C GLU A 247 28.17 -22.83 8.36
N LEU A 248 28.10 -23.96 9.08
CA LEU A 248 29.05 -24.36 10.13
C LEU A 248 30.52 -24.46 9.66
N ASN A 249 30.77 -24.57 8.36
CA ASN A 249 32.12 -24.65 7.80
C ASN A 249 32.64 -23.32 7.22
N TRP A 250 31.93 -22.19 7.42
CA TRP A 250 32.31 -20.86 6.91
C TRP A 250 33.80 -20.53 7.07
N ASP A 251 34.36 -20.81 8.26
CA ASP A 251 35.75 -20.51 8.57
C ASP A 251 36.76 -21.32 7.74
N GLN A 252 36.35 -22.44 7.17
CA GLN A 252 37.15 -23.32 6.33
C GLN A 252 37.01 -23.02 4.83
N GLN A 253 36.02 -22.21 4.45
CA GLN A 253 35.75 -21.86 3.06
C GLN A 253 36.66 -20.76 2.54
N SER A 254 36.97 -20.82 1.24
CA SER A 254 37.67 -19.77 0.51
C SER A 254 36.82 -18.50 0.37
N GLU A 255 37.45 -17.37 0.08
CA GLU A 255 36.72 -16.09 -0.14
C GLU A 255 35.67 -16.20 -1.27
N ALA A 256 35.95 -16.96 -2.32
CA ALA A 256 35.03 -17.17 -3.43
C ALA A 256 33.79 -17.96 -3.01
N GLU A 257 33.97 -18.99 -2.17
CA GLU A 257 32.88 -19.78 -1.61
C GLU A 257 32.04 -18.94 -0.64
N ARG A 258 32.69 -18.18 0.27
CA ARG A 258 32.01 -17.24 1.18
C ARG A 258 31.16 -16.21 0.43
N ARG A 259 31.70 -15.62 -0.64
CA ARG A 259 30.95 -14.69 -1.50
C ARG A 259 29.76 -15.37 -2.18
N SER A 260 29.93 -16.62 -2.63
CA SER A 260 28.82 -17.39 -3.19
C SER A 260 27.72 -17.67 -2.16
N ILE A 261 28.06 -17.92 -0.90
CA ILE A 261 27.09 -18.10 0.18
C ILE A 261 26.33 -16.79 0.43
N LEU A 262 27.05 -15.67 0.60
CA LEU A 262 26.43 -14.36 0.81
C LEU A 262 25.49 -13.98 -0.33
N THR A 263 25.86 -14.26 -1.58
CA THR A 263 24.99 -14.03 -2.74
C THR A 263 23.67 -14.80 -2.63
N LYS A 264 23.71 -16.05 -2.16
CA LYS A 264 22.48 -16.84 -1.94
C LYS A 264 21.65 -16.25 -0.80
N ILE A 265 22.29 -15.80 0.28
CA ILE A 265 21.60 -15.15 1.42
C ILE A 265 20.90 -13.87 0.95
N TYR A 266 21.58 -13.04 0.17
CA TYR A 266 21.02 -11.79 -0.36
C TYR A 266 19.81 -12.02 -1.27
N GLN A 267 19.73 -13.17 -1.93
CA GLN A 267 18.58 -13.54 -2.77
C GLN A 267 17.39 -14.10 -1.98
N ARG A 268 17.57 -14.46 -0.71
CA ARG A 268 16.47 -14.98 0.11
C ARG A 268 15.53 -13.84 0.53
N SER A 269 14.24 -14.05 0.38
CA SER A 269 13.20 -13.31 1.11
C SER A 269 12.98 -14.04 2.43
N CYS A 270 13.85 -13.77 3.42
CA CYS A 270 13.88 -14.47 4.70
C CYS A 270 13.43 -13.58 5.87
N ALA A 271 12.24 -12.99 5.78
CA ALA A 271 11.48 -12.71 6.99
C ALA A 271 9.99 -12.56 6.68
N SER A 272 9.19 -13.04 7.62
CA SER A 272 7.74 -12.85 7.70
C SER A 272 7.31 -11.37 7.72
N CYS A 273 8.24 -10.43 7.96
CA CYS A 273 7.95 -9.00 8.04
C CYS A 273 8.07 -8.24 6.70
N TRP A 274 8.54 -8.87 5.62
CA TRP A 274 8.67 -8.25 4.29
C TRP A 274 7.75 -8.95 3.27
N ASN A 275 6.46 -9.04 3.57
CA ASN A 275 5.47 -9.64 2.68
C ASN A 275 4.47 -8.60 2.13
N GLY A 276 4.95 -7.38 1.89
CA GLY A 276 4.10 -6.31 1.39
C GLY A 276 3.59 -6.54 -0.05
N GLU A 277 2.51 -5.85 -0.45
CA GLU A 277 1.88 -5.94 -1.78
C GLU A 277 2.72 -5.39 -2.96
N ASN A 278 3.96 -4.93 -2.74
CA ASN A 278 4.80 -4.29 -3.75
C ASN A 278 4.14 -3.06 -4.40
N LEU A 279 3.69 -2.11 -3.59
CA LEU A 279 2.93 -0.94 -4.03
C LEU A 279 3.65 -0.10 -5.08
N ARG A 280 4.98 -0.11 -5.10
CA ARG A 280 5.76 0.58 -6.16
C ARG A 280 5.53 -0.02 -7.55
N GLU A 281 5.38 -1.33 -7.60
CA GLU A 281 5.21 -2.12 -8.81
C GLU A 281 3.75 -2.16 -9.29
N LEU A 282 2.80 -1.78 -8.43
CA LEU A 282 1.37 -1.67 -8.76
C LEU A 282 1.07 -0.44 -9.64
N CYS A 283 1.63 -0.48 -10.86
CA CYS A 283 1.34 0.44 -11.95
C CYS A 283 0.47 -0.28 -12.99
N SER A 284 -0.50 0.42 -13.57
CA SER A 284 -1.27 -0.09 -14.72
C SER A 284 -1.07 0.80 -15.94
N PRO A 285 -0.38 0.32 -16.99
CA PRO A 285 -0.26 1.04 -18.25
C PRO A 285 -1.63 1.39 -18.86
N MET A 286 -2.65 0.58 -18.58
CA MET A 286 -4.01 0.80 -19.04
C MET A 286 -4.66 2.00 -18.33
N ILE A 287 -4.53 2.09 -17.00
CA ILE A 287 -5.01 3.25 -16.24
C ILE A 287 -4.26 4.51 -16.65
N GLU A 288 -2.93 4.44 -16.78
CA GLU A 288 -2.10 5.58 -17.18
C GLU A 288 -2.44 6.10 -18.58
N GLN A 289 -2.69 5.20 -19.53
CA GLN A 289 -3.11 5.59 -20.86
C GLN A 289 -4.51 6.21 -20.84
N TYR A 290 -5.44 5.62 -20.09
CA TYR A 290 -6.79 6.15 -19.94
C TYR A 290 -6.79 7.59 -19.37
N LEU A 291 -6.00 7.86 -18.34
CA LEU A 291 -5.92 9.20 -17.73
C LEU A 291 -5.26 10.24 -18.65
N LYS A 292 -4.38 9.82 -19.58
CA LYS A 292 -3.85 10.70 -20.64
C LYS A 292 -4.90 11.04 -21.69
N ASP A 293 -5.74 10.07 -22.05
CA ASP A 293 -6.77 10.24 -23.08
C ASP A 293 -8.01 11.00 -22.55
N TYR A 294 -8.24 10.92 -21.24
CA TYR A 294 -9.35 11.57 -20.54
C TYR A 294 -8.83 12.39 -19.35
N PRO A 295 -8.12 13.51 -19.58
CA PRO A 295 -7.69 14.37 -18.48
C PRO A 295 -8.93 14.96 -17.79
N LEU A 296 -8.90 15.02 -16.45
CA LEU A 296 -9.87 15.80 -15.70
C LEU A 296 -9.74 17.27 -16.13
N PHE A 297 -10.73 17.79 -16.86
CA PHE A 297 -10.80 19.22 -17.13
C PHE A 297 -10.96 19.93 -15.77
N SER A 298 -9.91 20.63 -15.35
CA SER A 298 -9.86 21.52 -14.19
C SER A 298 -10.83 22.68 -14.32
#